data_AF-A0A372DMP6-F1
#
_entry.id   AF-A0A372DMP6-F1
#
_cell.length_a   1.000
_cell.length_b   1.000
_cell.length_c   1.000
_cell.angle_alpha   90.00
_cell.angle_beta   90.00
_cell.angle_gamma   90.00
#
_symmetry.space_group_name_H-M   'P 1'
#
loop_
_entity.id
_entity.type
_entity.pdbx_description
1 polymer ?
#
loop_
_entity_poly.entity_id
_entity_poly.type
_entity_poly.pdbx_seq_one_letter_code
_entity_poly.pdbx_strand_id
1 'polypeptide(L)'
;MESDVTRFWIFVAVSLAVFVGLLRFVTRNRASRPRVAAVAVVASVVVVGGMVFAKYGNNFGLPWWIYYTVPALATLLVPPVAFRLRRRELAQYLALAFLSSPAIHVAFSLFLGWHEYMPFIPVPSLKQLLA
;
A
#
# COMPACT_ATOMS: atom_id res chain seq x y z
N MET A 1 -18.69 11.60 -12.44
CA MET A 1 -17.23 11.44 -12.53
C MET A 1 -16.64 11.80 -11.18
N GLU A 2 -16.14 10.82 -10.42
CA GLU A 2 -15.29 11.17 -9.27
C GLU A 2 -14.00 11.82 -9.80
N SER A 3 -13.56 12.88 -9.12
CA SER A 3 -12.31 13.56 -9.47
C SER A 3 -11.10 12.68 -9.12
N ASP A 4 -10.00 12.85 -9.84
CA ASP A 4 -8.74 12.12 -9.58
C ASP A 4 -8.22 12.35 -8.16
N VAL A 5 -8.56 13.49 -7.56
CA VAL A 5 -8.27 13.82 -6.16
C VAL A 5 -9.06 12.92 -5.21
N THR A 6 -10.36 12.72 -5.46
CA THR A 6 -11.20 11.83 -4.66
C THR A 6 -10.71 10.38 -4.76
N ARG A 7 -10.45 9.88 -5.98
CA ARG A 7 -9.91 8.52 -6.17
C ARG A 7 -8.60 8.31 -5.43
N PHE A 8 -7.70 9.29 -5.49
CA PHE A 8 -6.44 9.24 -4.76
C PHE A 8 -6.64 9.05 -3.26
N TRP A 9 -7.53 9.84 -2.63
CA TRP A 9 -7.78 9.71 -1.19
C TRP A 9 -8.50 8.41 -0.83
N ILE A 10 -9.34 7.87 -1.72
CA ILE A 10 -9.93 6.54 -1.55
C ILE A 10 -8.82 5.47 -1.57
N PHE A 11 -7.89 5.53 -2.53
CA PHE A 11 -6.76 4.61 -2.56
C PHE A 11 -5.91 4.69 -1.29
N VAL A 12 -5.65 5.90 -0.79
CA VAL A 12 -4.92 6.10 0.47
C VAL A 12 -5.67 5.46 1.63
N ALA A 13 -6.98 5.70 1.77
CA ALA A 13 -7.78 5.17 2.85
C ALA A 13 -7.85 3.63 2.83
N VAL A 14 -8.09 3.04 1.66
CA VAL A 14 -8.16 1.58 1.50
C VAL A 14 -6.78 0.95 1.72
N SER A 15 -5.73 1.51 1.14
CA SER A 15 -4.35 1.03 1.36
C SER A 15 -3.97 1.10 2.83
N LEU A 16 -4.37 2.17 3.54
CA LEU A 16 -4.09 2.34 4.96
C LEU A 16 -4.82 1.27 5.79
N ALA A 17 -6.10 1.04 5.52
CA ALA A 17 -6.89 0.01 6.19
C ALA A 17 -6.30 -1.39 5.98
N VAL A 18 -5.96 -1.74 4.74
CA VAL A 18 -5.31 -3.02 4.38
C VAL A 18 -3.97 -3.15 5.10
N PHE A 19 -3.15 -2.11 5.11
CA PHE A 19 -1.82 -2.14 5.71
C PHE A 19 -1.87 -2.25 7.24
N VAL A 20 -2.78 -1.55 7.90
CA VAL A 20 -3.04 -1.71 9.33
C VAL A 20 -3.49 -3.15 9.62
N GLY A 21 -4.44 -3.68 8.85
CA GLY A 21 -4.91 -5.06 8.97
C GLY A 21 -3.77 -6.07 8.86
N LEU A 22 -2.89 -5.89 7.87
CA LEU A 22 -1.71 -6.71 7.64
C LEU A 22 -0.76 -6.69 8.85
N LEU A 23 -0.40 -5.50 9.37
CA LEU A 23 0.49 -5.39 10.53
C LEU A 23 -0.11 -6.04 11.78
N ARG A 24 -1.41 -5.88 12.00
CA ARG A 24 -2.14 -6.52 13.12
C ARG A 24 -2.20 -8.04 12.95
N PHE A 25 -2.38 -8.51 11.73
CA PHE A 25 -2.40 -9.93 11.39
C PHE A 25 -1.03 -10.57 11.61
N VAL A 26 0.04 -9.98 11.08
CA VAL A 26 1.41 -10.52 11.22
C VAL A 26 1.82 -10.62 12.69
N THR A 27 1.44 -9.64 13.50
CA THR A 27 1.83 -9.57 14.93
C THR A 27 0.83 -10.25 15.87
N ARG A 28 -0.20 -10.94 15.35
CA ARG A 28 -1.30 -11.51 16.14
C ARG A 28 -0.86 -12.56 17.18
N ASN A 29 0.23 -13.27 16.90
CA ASN A 29 0.74 -14.36 17.74
C ASN A 29 1.77 -13.90 18.79
N ARG A 30 2.02 -12.58 18.92
CA ARG A 30 2.91 -12.06 19.96
C ARG A 30 2.23 -12.10 21.32
N ALA A 31 2.97 -12.51 22.35
CA ALA A 31 2.55 -12.41 23.75
C ALA A 31 2.25 -10.95 24.15
N SER A 32 3.04 -10.00 23.65
CA SER A 32 2.78 -8.57 23.75
C SER A 32 2.65 -7.96 22.37
N ARG A 33 1.41 -7.62 21.98
CA ARG A 33 1.12 -7.04 20.66
C ARG A 33 1.52 -5.56 20.62
N PRO A 34 1.96 -5.03 19.47
CA PRO A 34 2.18 -3.61 19.32
C PRO A 34 0.93 -2.80 19.66
N ARG A 35 1.12 -1.66 20.35
CA ARG A 35 0.05 -0.72 20.67
C ARG A 35 -0.65 -0.27 19.39
N VAL A 36 -1.97 -0.13 19.43
CA VAL A 36 -2.77 0.33 18.28
C VAL A 36 -2.25 1.65 17.73
N ALA A 37 -1.95 2.60 18.63
CA ALA A 37 -1.38 3.89 18.25
C ALA A 37 -0.06 3.77 17.49
N ALA A 38 0.84 2.87 17.91
CA ALA A 38 2.11 2.65 17.22
C ALA A 38 1.90 2.07 15.81
N VAL A 39 0.97 1.11 15.66
CA VAL A 39 0.59 0.57 14.35
C VAL A 39 0.00 1.66 13.46
N ALA A 40 -0.91 2.46 13.98
CA ALA A 40 -1.53 3.55 13.24
C ALA A 40 -0.50 4.58 12.77
N VAL A 41 0.42 5.02 13.65
CA VAL A 41 1.48 5.98 13.29
C VAL A 41 2.39 5.42 12.20
N VAL A 42 2.90 4.20 12.36
CA VAL A 42 3.78 3.58 11.36
C VAL A 42 3.04 3.39 10.03
N ALA A 43 1.79 2.92 10.07
CA ALA A 43 0.99 2.74 8.87
C ALA A 43 0.73 4.06 8.14
N SER A 44 0.40 5.13 8.87
CA SER A 44 0.20 6.47 8.29
C SER A 44 1.47 7.00 7.64
N VAL A 45 2.63 6.88 8.31
CA VAL A 45 3.92 7.31 7.75
C VAL A 45 4.23 6.56 6.45
N VAL A 46 4.07 5.24 6.44
CA VAL A 46 4.38 4.41 5.27
C VAL A 46 3.38 4.65 4.13
N VAL A 47 2.09 4.58 4.41
CA VAL A 47 1.05 4.62 3.37
C VAL A 47 0.77 6.04 2.91
N VAL A 48 0.41 6.93 3.84
CA VAL A 48 0.07 8.32 3.48
C VAL A 48 1.32 9.01 2.97
N GLY A 49 2.44 8.91 3.71
CA GLY A 49 3.71 9.48 3.29
C GLY A 49 4.19 8.92 1.96
N GLY A 50 4.15 7.59 1.78
CA GLY A 50 4.56 6.95 0.53
C GLY A 50 3.71 7.33 -0.67
N MET A 51 2.39 7.34 -0.54
CA MET A 51 1.48 7.68 -1.64
C MET A 51 1.51 9.17 -1.99
N VAL A 52 1.62 10.04 -0.98
CA VAL A 52 1.83 11.48 -1.19
C VAL A 52 3.16 11.71 -1.90
N PHE A 53 4.24 11.06 -1.45
CA PHE A 53 5.54 11.14 -2.11
C PHE A 53 5.49 10.67 -3.56
N ALA A 54 4.83 9.54 -3.83
CA ALA A 54 4.68 9.02 -5.19
C ALA A 54 3.93 10.02 -6.10
N LYS A 55 2.80 10.56 -5.62
CA LYS A 55 1.98 11.51 -6.37
C LYS A 55 2.73 12.81 -6.68
N TYR A 56 3.30 13.45 -5.66
CA TYR A 56 4.01 14.71 -5.86
C TYR A 56 5.35 14.50 -6.56
N GLY A 57 6.06 13.42 -6.27
CA GLY A 57 7.29 13.05 -6.97
C GLY A 57 7.09 12.92 -8.47
N ASN A 58 6.01 12.24 -8.89
CA ASN A 58 5.62 12.19 -10.29
C ASN A 58 5.29 13.59 -10.86
N ASN A 59 4.55 14.41 -10.13
CA ASN A 59 4.19 15.77 -10.56
C ASN A 59 5.41 16.70 -10.69
N PHE A 60 6.46 16.49 -9.90
CA PHE A 60 7.73 17.21 -9.98
C PHE A 60 8.69 16.64 -11.03
N GLY A 61 8.25 15.63 -11.81
CA GLY A 61 9.06 15.02 -12.87
C GLY A 61 10.17 14.11 -12.36
N LEU A 62 10.08 13.59 -11.14
CA LEU A 62 11.01 12.55 -10.69
C LEU A 62 10.87 11.32 -11.59
N PRO A 63 11.97 10.61 -11.90
CA PRO A 63 11.89 9.32 -12.55
C PRO A 63 11.06 8.31 -11.75
N TRP A 64 10.35 7.43 -12.44
CA TRP A 64 9.50 6.40 -11.84
C TRP A 64 10.24 5.49 -10.85
N TRP A 65 11.51 5.17 -11.14
CA TRP A 65 12.33 4.39 -10.24
C TRP A 65 12.66 5.10 -8.92
N ILE A 66 12.47 6.43 -8.81
CA ILE A 66 12.59 7.15 -7.53
C ILE A 66 11.25 7.17 -6.81
N TYR A 67 10.22 7.71 -7.47
CA TYR A 67 8.95 7.98 -6.81
C TYR A 67 8.15 6.71 -6.47
N TYR A 68 8.47 5.56 -7.08
CA TYR A 68 7.96 4.24 -6.62
C TYR A 68 8.91 3.51 -5.67
N THR A 69 10.22 3.54 -5.89
CA THR A 69 11.16 2.76 -5.07
C THR A 69 11.25 3.29 -3.64
N VAL A 70 11.22 4.61 -3.45
CA VAL A 70 11.31 5.19 -2.09
C VAL A 70 10.12 4.76 -1.22
N PRO A 71 8.85 4.89 -1.66
CA PRO A 71 7.71 4.33 -0.93
C PRO A 71 7.79 2.81 -0.74
N ALA A 72 8.26 2.07 -1.74
CA ALA A 72 8.43 0.62 -1.64
C ALA A 72 9.46 0.26 -0.55
N LEU A 73 10.63 0.92 -0.51
CA LEU A 73 11.64 0.71 0.52
C LEU A 73 11.13 1.11 1.91
N ALA A 74 10.40 2.23 2.01
CA ALA A 74 9.78 2.62 3.27
C ALA A 74 8.82 1.54 3.78
N THR A 75 8.04 0.95 2.88
CA THR A 75 7.17 -0.19 3.19
C THR A 75 8.01 -1.39 3.66
N LEU A 76 9.05 -1.78 2.92
CA LEU A 76 9.84 -2.97 3.23
C LEU A 76 10.68 -2.83 4.50
N LEU A 77 11.07 -1.62 4.91
CA LEU A 77 12.05 -1.41 5.99
C LEU A 77 11.41 -0.87 7.27
N VAL A 78 10.48 0.10 7.18
CA VAL A 78 10.00 0.82 8.36
C VAL A 78 9.28 -0.11 9.36
N PRO A 79 8.29 -0.93 8.97
CA PRO A 79 7.60 -1.79 9.92
C PRO A 79 8.47 -2.90 10.53
N PRO A 80 9.33 -3.60 9.76
CA PRO A 80 10.30 -4.54 10.33
C PRO A 80 11.17 -3.94 11.41
N VAL A 81 11.70 -2.74 11.18
CA VAL A 81 12.57 -2.03 12.14
C VAL A 81 11.76 -1.53 13.33
N ALA A 82 10.65 -0.84 13.08
CA ALA A 82 9.82 -0.22 14.13
C ALA A 82 9.23 -1.25 15.10
N PHE A 83 8.78 -2.40 14.59
CA PHE A 83 8.17 -3.45 15.41
C PHE A 83 9.11 -4.60 15.75
N ARG A 84 10.36 -4.56 15.29
CA ARG A 84 11.37 -5.61 15.49
C ARG A 84 10.80 -6.98 15.14
N LEU A 85 10.35 -7.14 13.89
CA LEU A 85 9.70 -8.36 13.42
C LEU A 85 10.64 -9.57 13.53
N ARG A 86 10.15 -10.68 14.09
CA ARG A 86 10.88 -11.96 14.12
C ARG A 86 10.91 -12.56 12.71
N ARG A 87 11.82 -13.48 12.43
CA ARG A 87 11.98 -14.08 11.08
C ARG A 87 10.67 -14.56 10.43
N ARG A 88 9.82 -15.27 11.18
CA ARG A 88 8.50 -15.74 10.68
C ARG A 88 7.55 -14.58 10.37
N GLU A 89 7.50 -13.58 11.24
CA GLU A 89 6.67 -12.39 11.05
C GLU A 89 7.18 -11.55 9.88
N LEU A 90 8.50 -11.42 9.74
CA LEU A 90 9.13 -10.72 8.62
C LEU A 90 8.80 -11.41 7.31
N ALA A 91 8.95 -12.73 7.21
CA ALA A 91 8.61 -13.47 6.00
C ALA A 91 7.13 -13.30 5.62
N GLN A 92 6.22 -13.42 6.60
CA GLN A 92 4.80 -13.19 6.37
C GLN A 92 4.50 -11.74 5.97
N TYR A 93 5.12 -10.78 6.65
CA TYR A 93 4.99 -9.36 6.36
C TYR A 93 5.42 -9.05 4.92
N LEU A 94 6.62 -9.48 4.52
CA LEU A 94 7.16 -9.19 3.19
C LEU A 94 6.29 -9.82 2.10
N ALA A 95 5.85 -11.07 2.29
CA ALA A 95 4.95 -11.73 1.35
C ALA A 95 3.62 -10.97 1.21
N LEU A 96 2.98 -10.64 2.35
CA LEU A 96 1.70 -9.93 2.32
C LEU A 96 1.83 -8.50 1.80
N ALA A 97 2.91 -7.79 2.15
CA ALA A 97 3.14 -6.41 1.71
C ALA A 97 3.37 -6.37 0.20
N PHE A 98 4.18 -7.29 -0.32
CA PHE A 98 4.42 -7.45 -1.75
C PHE A 98 3.14 -7.77 -2.51
N LEU A 99 2.30 -8.68 -1.99
CA LEU A 99 1.04 -9.06 -2.63
C LEU A 99 -0.07 -8.02 -2.49
N SER A 100 -0.06 -7.22 -1.42
CA SER A 100 -1.14 -6.27 -1.15
C SER A 100 -1.27 -5.18 -2.21
N SER A 101 -0.15 -4.67 -2.73
CA SER A 101 -0.18 -3.58 -3.71
C SER A 101 -0.77 -4.04 -5.06
N PRO A 102 -0.31 -5.17 -5.67
CA PRO A 102 -0.98 -5.75 -6.83
C PRO A 102 -2.43 -6.15 -6.57
N ALA A 103 -2.76 -6.70 -5.39
CA ALA A 103 -4.13 -7.10 -5.08
C ALA A 103 -5.08 -5.88 -5.02
N ILE A 104 -4.64 -4.78 -4.42
CA ILE A 104 -5.39 -3.51 -4.41
C ILE A 104 -5.54 -3.01 -5.85
N HIS A 105 -4.45 -2.96 -6.64
CA HIS A 105 -4.50 -2.53 -8.04
C HIS A 105 -5.51 -3.33 -8.86
N VAL A 106 -5.45 -4.66 -8.77
CA VAL A 106 -6.34 -5.57 -9.49
C VAL A 106 -7.80 -5.35 -9.06
N ALA A 107 -8.08 -5.24 -7.76
CA ALA A 107 -9.43 -5.01 -7.28
C ALA A 107 -10.02 -3.71 -7.84
N PHE A 108 -9.29 -2.60 -7.75
CA PHE A 108 -9.76 -1.31 -8.27
C PHE A 108 -9.86 -1.28 -9.79
N SER A 109 -8.90 -1.89 -10.50
CA SER A 109 -8.92 -1.97 -11.96
C SER A 109 -10.10 -2.81 -12.47
N LEU A 110 -10.30 -4.00 -11.91
CA LEU A 110 -11.37 -4.91 -12.33
C LEU A 110 -12.76 -4.32 -12.03
N PHE A 111 -13.00 -3.91 -10.79
CA PHE A 111 -14.35 -3.54 -10.34
C PHE A 111 -14.73 -2.09 -10.66
N LEU A 112 -13.76 -1.16 -10.64
CA LEU A 112 -14.02 0.28 -10.79
C LEU A 112 -13.42 0.88 -12.06
N GLY A 113 -12.56 0.15 -12.78
CA GLY A 113 -11.85 0.65 -13.95
C GLY A 113 -10.80 1.70 -13.61
N TRP A 114 -10.29 1.69 -12.37
CA TRP A 114 -9.29 2.64 -11.89
C TRP A 114 -7.91 2.01 -11.97
N HIS A 115 -7.05 2.56 -12.82
CA HIS A 115 -5.75 1.99 -13.18
C HIS A 115 -4.57 2.81 -12.63
N GLU A 116 -4.84 3.86 -11.85
CA GLU A 116 -3.87 4.87 -11.43
C GLU A 116 -2.93 4.38 -10.31
N TYR A 117 -3.27 3.29 -9.62
CA TYR A 117 -2.51 2.81 -8.46
C TYR A 117 -1.16 2.17 -8.85
N MET A 118 -1.17 1.26 -9.83
CA MET A 118 0.03 0.67 -10.43
C MET A 118 -0.10 0.63 -11.97
N PRO A 119 0.21 1.72 -12.68
CA PRO A 119 -0.05 1.84 -14.12
C PRO A 119 0.82 0.89 -14.98
N PHE A 120 1.80 0.21 -14.39
CA PHE A 120 2.68 -0.73 -15.08
C PHE A 120 2.05 -2.10 -15.33
N ILE A 121 0.97 -2.44 -14.62
CA ILE A 121 0.28 -3.72 -14.74
C ILE A 121 -1.05 -3.48 -15.45
N PRO A 122 -1.19 -3.82 -16.73
CA PRO A 122 -2.47 -3.69 -17.42
C PRO A 122 -3.46 -4.71 -16.85
N VAL A 123 -4.60 -4.23 -16.35
CA VAL A 123 -5.68 -5.06 -15.83
C VAL A 123 -6.99 -4.58 -16.47
N PRO A 124 -7.72 -5.43 -17.21
CA PRO A 124 -8.98 -5.02 -17.84
C PRO A 124 -10.06 -4.76 -16.80
N SER A 125 -10.99 -3.87 -17.08
CA SER A 125 -12.17 -3.69 -16.22
C SER A 125 -13.28 -4.68 -16.59
N LEU A 126 -14.18 -5.00 -15.64
CA LEU A 126 -15.34 -5.85 -15.91
C LEU A 126 -16.20 -5.30 -17.05
N LYS A 127 -16.31 -3.97 -17.17
CA LYS A 127 -17.03 -3.32 -18.28
C LYS A 127 -16.41 -3.64 -19.64
N GLN A 128 -15.08 -3.69 -19.72
CA GLN A 128 -14.37 -4.05 -20.95
C GLN A 128 -14.48 -5.54 -21.28
N LEU A 129 -14.56 -6.40 -20.26
CA LEU A 129 -14.69 -7.84 -20.45
C LEU A 129 -16.11 -8.27 -20.84
N LEU A 130 -17.13 -7.47 -20.47
CA LEU A 130 -18.54 -7.75 -20.72
C LEU A 130 -19.13 -6.95 -21.90
N ALA A 131 -18.33 -6.11 -22.56
CA ALA A 131 -18.69 -5.35 -23.75
C ALA A 131 -18.27 -6.11 -25.02
#